data_AF-A0A743I5L8-F1
#
_entry.id   AF-A0A743I5L8-F1
#
_cell.length_a   1.000
_cell.length_b   1.000
_cell.length_c   1.000
_cell.angle_alpha   90.00
_cell.angle_beta   90.00
_cell.angle_gamma   90.00
#
_symmetry.space_group_name_H-M   'P 1'
#
loop_
_entity.id
_entity.type
_entity.pdbx_description
1 polymer ?
#
loop_
_entity_poly.entity_id
_entity_poly.type
_entity_poly.pdbx_seq_one_letter_code
_entity_poly.pdbx_strand_id
1 'polypeptide(L)'
;MKKTAIALLAWFVSSASLAATPWQKITHPVPGAAQSIGSFANGCIIGADTLPVQSDNYQVMRTDQRRYFGHPDLVMFIQRLSHQAQQRGLGTVLIGDMGMPAGGRFNGGHASHQTGL
;
A
#
# COMPACT_ATOMS: atom_id res chain seq x y z
N MET A 1 2.18 48.38 -6.74
CA MET A 1 2.12 47.56 -7.98
C MET A 1 3.27 46.56 -8.10
N LYS A 2 4.55 46.95 -8.00
CA LYS A 2 5.68 45.98 -8.06
C LYS A 2 5.73 44.99 -6.89
N LYS A 3 5.53 45.46 -5.65
CA LYS A 3 5.56 44.59 -4.45
C LYS A 3 4.42 43.57 -4.40
N THR A 4 3.22 43.96 -4.86
CA THR A 4 2.05 43.07 -4.96
C THR A 4 2.22 42.03 -6.07
N ALA A 5 2.83 42.41 -7.20
CA ALA A 5 3.17 41.47 -8.27
C ALA A 5 4.23 40.44 -7.83
N ILE A 6 5.26 40.87 -7.07
CA ILE A 6 6.29 39.98 -6.52
C ILE A 6 5.69 39.00 -5.48
N ALA A 7 4.81 39.48 -4.61
CA ALA A 7 4.14 38.64 -3.62
C ALA A 7 3.22 37.59 -4.27
N LEU A 8 2.48 37.97 -5.32
CA LEU A 8 1.64 37.03 -6.09
C LEU A 8 2.47 36.00 -6.85
N LEU A 9 3.61 36.41 -7.42
CA LEU A 9 4.53 35.49 -8.11
C LEU A 9 5.16 34.48 -7.14
N ALA A 10 5.56 34.92 -5.94
CA ALA A 10 6.09 34.04 -4.90
C ALA A 10 5.04 33.02 -4.43
N TRP A 11 3.76 33.39 -4.39
CA TRP A 11 2.69 32.48 -4.00
C TRP A 11 2.43 31.39 -5.04
N PHE A 12 2.53 31.72 -6.34
CA PHE A 12 2.40 30.74 -7.42
C PHE A 12 3.53 29.70 -7.44
N VAL A 13 4.75 30.08 -7.03
CA VAL A 13 5.93 29.19 -7.02
C VAL A 13 5.89 28.16 -5.89
N SER A 14 5.06 28.34 -4.86
CA SER A 14 4.92 27.38 -3.74
C SER A 14 3.93 26.24 -3.97
N SER A 15 3.43 26.06 -5.19
CA SER A 15 2.62 24.89 -5.56
C SER A 15 3.51 23.65 -5.63
N ALA A 16 3.84 23.05 -4.48
CA ALA A 16 4.53 21.78 -4.43
C ALA A 16 3.69 20.74 -5.20
N SER A 17 4.15 20.37 -6.39
CA SER A 17 3.54 19.28 -7.15
C SER A 17 3.65 18.02 -6.29
N LEU A 18 2.52 17.44 -5.88
CA LEU A 18 2.47 16.11 -5.26
C LEU A 18 2.78 15.07 -6.33
N ALA A 19 4.04 15.04 -6.76
CA ALA A 19 4.52 14.04 -7.70
C ALA A 19 4.52 12.69 -7.00
N ALA A 20 4.05 11.65 -7.71
CA ALA A 20 4.17 10.29 -7.22
C ALA A 20 5.65 9.95 -6.99
N THR A 21 5.96 9.54 -5.76
CA THR A 21 7.22 8.93 -5.35
C THR A 21 7.44 7.61 -6.10
N PRO A 22 8.69 7.11 -6.14
CA PRO A 22 9.00 5.80 -6.73
C PRO A 22 8.15 4.66 -6.16
N TRP A 23 7.81 4.70 -4.86
CA TRP A 23 6.95 3.72 -4.19
C TRP A 23 5.55 3.60 -4.81
N GLN A 24 5.00 4.73 -5.25
CA GLN A 24 3.66 4.75 -5.86
C GLN A 24 3.69 4.46 -7.36
N LYS A 25 4.88 4.49 -7.97
CA LYS A 25 5.08 4.22 -9.41
C LYS A 25 5.41 2.77 -9.69
N ILE A 26 6.15 2.10 -8.80
CA ILE A 26 6.52 0.69 -8.99
C ILE A 26 5.27 -0.18 -9.08
N THR A 27 5.30 -1.14 -10.01
CA THR A 27 4.11 -1.93 -10.38
C THR A 27 4.21 -3.41 -10.03
N HIS A 28 5.39 -3.87 -9.64
CA HIS A 28 5.71 -5.25 -9.35
C HIS A 28 6.62 -5.31 -8.12
N PRO A 29 6.60 -6.41 -7.35
CA PRO A 29 7.49 -6.58 -6.23
C PRO A 29 8.97 -6.50 -6.63
N VAL A 30 9.78 -5.94 -5.75
CA VAL A 30 11.25 -5.98 -5.91
C VAL A 30 11.70 -7.42 -5.68
N PRO A 31 12.44 -8.05 -6.62
CA PRO A 31 12.90 -9.42 -6.46
C PRO A 31 13.89 -9.55 -5.31
N GLY A 32 13.83 -10.66 -4.58
CA GLY A 32 14.70 -10.95 -3.44
C GLY A 32 13.98 -11.78 -2.38
N ALA A 33 14.71 -12.13 -1.31
CA ALA A 33 14.08 -12.72 -0.13
C ALA A 33 13.12 -11.71 0.51
N ALA A 34 12.00 -12.20 1.03
CA ALA A 34 11.02 -11.37 1.72
C ALA A 34 11.67 -10.71 2.96
N GLN A 35 11.69 -9.37 2.97
CA GLN A 35 12.23 -8.59 4.08
C GLN A 35 11.41 -7.33 4.30
N SER A 36 10.75 -7.25 5.46
CA SER A 36 10.17 -6.02 5.98
C SER A 36 11.26 -5.15 6.60
N ILE A 37 11.44 -3.94 6.06
CA ILE A 37 12.57 -3.06 6.40
C ILE A 37 12.06 -1.77 7.01
N GLY A 38 12.56 -1.42 8.19
CA GLY A 38 12.18 -0.19 8.91
C GLY A 38 10.98 -0.41 9.84
N SER A 39 10.21 0.66 10.09
CA SER A 39 9.01 0.61 10.94
C SER A 39 7.73 0.66 10.09
N PHE A 40 6.59 0.30 10.68
CA PHE A 40 5.29 0.25 9.98
C PHE A 40 4.93 1.53 9.22
N ALA A 41 5.40 2.68 9.71
CA ALA A 41 5.12 4.02 9.16
C ALA A 41 6.36 4.75 8.61
N ASN A 42 7.50 4.05 8.48
CA ASN A 42 8.68 4.56 7.80
C ASN A 42 9.56 3.38 7.37
N GLY A 43 9.19 2.76 6.26
CA GLY A 43 9.81 1.51 5.82
C GLY A 43 9.47 1.11 4.39
N CYS A 44 9.95 -0.07 4.00
CA CYS A 44 9.66 -0.70 2.72
C CYS A 44 9.65 -2.24 2.86
N ILE A 45 9.41 -2.92 1.74
CA ILE A 45 9.54 -4.38 1.66
C ILE A 45 10.25 -4.80 0.37
N ILE A 46 11.20 -5.72 0.50
CA ILE A 46 11.80 -6.47 -0.62
C ILE A 46 11.12 -7.85 -0.66
N GLY A 47 10.95 -8.43 -1.85
CA GLY A 47 10.38 -9.76 -2.00
C GLY A 47 8.93 -9.84 -1.51
N ALA A 48 8.15 -8.78 -1.69
CA ALA A 48 6.75 -8.78 -1.31
C ALA A 48 5.98 -9.85 -2.07
N ASP A 49 5.16 -10.60 -1.36
CA ASP A 49 4.22 -11.56 -1.92
C ASP A 49 2.92 -10.86 -2.32
N THR A 50 2.17 -11.51 -3.20
CA THR A 50 0.91 -11.01 -3.73
C THR A 50 -0.24 -11.84 -3.15
N LEU A 51 -1.19 -11.19 -2.50
CA LEU A 51 -2.42 -11.87 -2.10
C LEU A 51 -3.20 -12.28 -3.38
N PRO A 52 -3.56 -13.57 -3.56
CA PRO A 52 -4.36 -13.98 -4.70
C PRO A 52 -5.67 -13.20 -4.79
N VAL A 53 -5.94 -12.59 -5.95
CA VAL A 53 -7.14 -11.76 -6.13
C VAL A 53 -8.41 -12.62 -6.15
N GLN A 54 -8.31 -13.84 -6.67
CA GLN A 54 -9.37 -14.84 -6.67
C GLN A 54 -9.20 -15.80 -5.49
N SER A 55 -10.23 -15.90 -4.66
CA SER A 55 -10.30 -16.86 -3.56
C SER A 55 -11.77 -17.18 -3.24
N ASP A 56 -12.03 -18.41 -2.80
CA ASP A 56 -13.35 -18.80 -2.30
C ASP A 56 -13.62 -18.26 -0.89
N ASN A 57 -12.58 -17.78 -0.19
CA ASN A 57 -12.64 -17.45 1.24
C ASN A 57 -12.70 -15.94 1.51
N TYR A 58 -12.25 -15.12 0.57
CA TYR A 58 -12.20 -13.66 0.70
C TYR A 58 -12.31 -12.97 -0.67
N GLN A 59 -12.62 -11.68 -0.66
CA GLN A 59 -12.56 -10.81 -1.83
C GLN A 59 -11.65 -9.61 -1.57
N VAL A 60 -10.82 -9.28 -2.56
CA VAL A 60 -9.92 -8.12 -2.50
C VAL A 60 -10.63 -6.90 -3.05
N MET A 61 -10.73 -5.85 -2.24
CA MET A 61 -11.35 -4.59 -2.64
C MET A 61 -10.36 -3.68 -3.36
N ARG A 62 -10.86 -2.80 -4.23
CA ARG A 62 -10.08 -1.68 -4.83
C ARG A 62 -8.76 -2.14 -5.48
N THR A 63 -8.81 -3.24 -6.23
CA THR A 63 -7.63 -3.87 -6.86
C THR A 63 -6.94 -2.93 -7.87
N ASP A 64 -7.64 -1.94 -8.41
CA ASP A 64 -7.10 -0.86 -9.24
C ASP A 64 -5.95 -0.09 -8.56
N GLN A 65 -5.96 0.01 -7.23
CA GLN A 65 -4.91 0.71 -6.47
C GLN A 65 -3.64 -0.09 -6.28
N ARG A 66 -3.65 -1.39 -6.57
CA ARG A 66 -2.46 -2.26 -6.43
C ARG A 66 -1.86 -2.21 -5.02
N ARG A 67 -2.74 -2.30 -4.01
CA ARG A 67 -2.40 -2.33 -2.58
C ARG A 67 -2.68 -3.69 -1.94
N TYR A 68 -2.41 -4.79 -2.64
CA TYR A 68 -2.64 -6.17 -2.18
C TYR A 68 -1.32 -6.97 -2.07
N PHE A 69 -0.22 -6.27 -1.80
CA PHE A 69 1.10 -6.84 -1.61
C PHE A 69 1.52 -6.80 -0.14
N GLY A 70 2.35 -7.73 0.29
CA GLY A 70 2.83 -7.75 1.67
C GLY A 70 3.88 -8.83 1.93
N HIS A 71 4.27 -9.00 3.18
CA HIS A 71 5.12 -10.09 3.61
C HIS A 71 4.35 -11.42 3.46
N PRO A 72 5.02 -12.55 3.14
CA PRO A 72 4.36 -13.85 3.09
C PRO A 72 3.55 -14.19 4.35
N ASP A 73 4.01 -13.75 5.52
CA ASP A 73 3.27 -13.95 6.79
C ASP A 73 1.93 -13.21 6.82
N LEU A 74 1.86 -12.01 6.25
CA LEU A 74 0.59 -11.27 6.12
C LEU A 74 -0.36 -12.00 5.17
N VAL A 75 0.15 -12.51 4.04
CA VAL A 75 -0.65 -13.30 3.08
C VAL A 75 -1.20 -14.56 3.75
N MET A 76 -0.34 -15.32 4.44
CA MET A 76 -0.75 -16.51 5.19
C MET A 76 -1.73 -16.20 6.32
N PHE A 77 -1.56 -15.07 7.01
CA PHE A 77 -2.49 -14.60 8.02
C PHE A 77 -3.88 -14.37 7.43
N ILE A 78 -3.97 -13.63 6.33
CA ILE A 78 -5.24 -13.34 5.65
C ILE A 78 -5.92 -14.63 5.19
N GLN A 79 -5.17 -15.54 4.56
CA GLN A 79 -5.70 -16.83 4.12
C GLN A 79 -6.24 -17.66 5.28
N ARG A 80 -5.47 -17.77 6.38
CA ARG A 80 -5.87 -18.50 7.59
C ARG A 80 -7.11 -17.88 8.24
N LEU A 81 -7.15 -16.56 8.40
CA LEU A 81 -8.27 -15.84 8.97
C LEU A 81 -9.55 -16.05 8.13
N SER A 82 -9.43 -15.87 6.82
CA SER A 82 -10.56 -15.98 5.89
C SER A 82 -11.12 -17.39 5.82
N HIS A 83 -10.24 -18.39 5.81
CA HIS A 83 -10.64 -19.79 5.90
C HIS A 83 -11.38 -20.08 7.22
N GLN A 84 -10.89 -19.60 8.36
CA GLN A 84 -11.58 -19.78 9.65
C GLN A 84 -12.95 -19.08 9.69
N ALA A 85 -13.07 -17.89 9.09
CA ALA A 85 -14.34 -17.18 8.99
C ALA A 85 -15.36 -17.98 8.16
N GLN A 86 -14.93 -18.52 7.02
CA GLN A 86 -15.76 -19.36 6.16
C GLN A 86 -16.20 -20.65 6.89
N GLN A 87 -15.28 -21.35 7.55
CA GLN A 87 -15.57 -22.58 8.32
C GLN A 87 -16.59 -22.35 9.45
N ARG A 88 -16.65 -21.13 9.98
CA ARG A 88 -17.59 -20.74 11.05
C ARG A 88 -18.90 -20.17 10.52
N GLY A 89 -19.09 -20.11 9.20
CA GLY A 89 -20.30 -19.53 8.59
C GLY A 89 -20.43 -18.02 8.80
N LEU A 90 -19.32 -17.29 9.02
CA LEU A 90 -19.33 -15.84 9.24
C LEU A 90 -19.41 -15.03 7.93
N GLY A 91 -19.42 -15.71 6.78
CA GLY A 91 -19.44 -15.10 5.45
C GLY A 91 -18.04 -14.85 4.88
N THR A 92 -18.00 -14.15 3.74
CA THR A 92 -16.78 -13.84 2.98
C THR A 92 -16.06 -12.62 3.56
N VAL A 93 -14.76 -12.73 3.81
CA VAL A 93 -13.95 -11.60 4.30
C VAL A 93 -13.66 -10.62 3.16
N LEU A 94 -13.81 -9.32 3.42
CA LEU A 94 -13.43 -8.25 2.48
C LEU A 94 -12.08 -7.65 2.86
N ILE A 95 -11.08 -7.78 1.98
CA ILE A 95 -9.71 -7.33 2.21
C ILE A 95 -9.52 -5.93 1.64
N GLY A 96 -9.12 -4.99 2.50
CA GLY A 96 -8.78 -3.61 2.12
C GLY A 96 -7.31 -3.44 1.75
N ASP A 97 -6.76 -2.26 2.05
CA ASP A 97 -5.37 -1.93 1.75
C ASP A 97 -4.40 -2.80 2.58
N MET A 98 -3.54 -3.55 1.89
CA MET A 98 -2.30 -4.13 2.41
C MET A 98 -1.17 -3.12 2.15
N GLY A 99 -0.10 -3.47 1.43
CA GLY A 99 0.95 -2.56 0.97
C GLY A 99 1.01 -2.42 -0.56
N MET A 100 1.73 -1.40 -1.03
CA MET A 100 2.17 -1.27 -2.43
C MET A 100 3.26 -2.32 -2.75
N PRO A 101 3.63 -2.55 -4.03
CA PRO A 101 4.51 -3.66 -4.41
C PRO A 101 5.88 -3.72 -3.70
N ALA A 102 6.40 -2.57 -3.28
CA ALA A 102 7.63 -2.48 -2.47
C ALA A 102 7.39 -1.79 -1.12
N GLY A 103 6.13 -1.74 -0.66
CA GLY A 103 5.73 -1.00 0.53
C GLY A 103 5.88 0.51 0.33
N GLY A 104 6.44 1.20 1.32
CA GLY A 104 6.62 2.65 1.28
C GLY A 104 5.34 3.44 1.52
N ARG A 105 5.49 4.74 1.69
CA ARG A 105 4.40 5.63 2.10
C ARG A 105 3.34 5.81 1.00
N PHE A 106 2.07 5.65 1.36
CA PHE A 106 0.94 5.95 0.48
C PHE A 106 0.81 7.45 0.17
N ASN A 107 0.28 7.75 -1.02
CA ASN A 107 -0.12 9.11 -1.41
C ASN A 107 -1.56 9.39 -0.93
N GLY A 108 -1.74 9.45 0.40
CA GLY A 108 -3.05 9.60 1.06
C GLY A 108 -3.63 8.29 1.58
N GLY A 109 -4.44 8.40 2.64
CA GLY A 109 -4.96 7.26 3.40
C GLY A 109 -4.13 6.99 4.65
N HIS A 110 -3.71 5.74 4.84
CA HIS A 110 -2.98 5.29 6.02
C HIS A 110 -1.57 5.87 6.11
N ALA A 111 -1.13 6.17 7.34
CA ALA A 111 0.25 6.59 7.62
C ALA A 111 1.23 5.40 7.65
N SER A 112 0.73 4.21 8.00
CA SER A 112 1.48 2.95 8.06
C SER A 112 1.40 2.16 6.73
N HIS A 113 1.31 0.82 6.78
CA HIS A 113 1.26 -0.08 5.62
C HIS A 113 2.54 -0.10 4.77
N GLN A 114 3.65 0.39 5.30
CA GLN A 114 4.87 0.58 4.51
C GLN A 114 5.76 -0.66 4.45
N THR A 115 5.59 -1.62 5.36
CA THR A 115 6.50 -2.78 5.52
C THR A 115 5.87 -4.13 5.16
N GLY A 116 4.64 -4.12 4.63
CA GLY A 116 3.92 -5.35 4.27
C GLY A 116 3.51 -6.23 5.46
N LEU A 117 3.26 -5.63 6.63
CA LEU A 117 2.83 -6.33 7.85
C LEU A 117 1.46 -5.84 8.29
#